data_AF-A0A7C2FH89-F1
#
_entry.id   AF-A0A7C2FH89-F1
#
_cell.length_a   1.000
_cell.length_b   1.000
_cell.length_c   1.000
_cell.angle_alpha   90.00
_cell.angle_beta   90.00
_cell.angle_gamma   90.00
#
_symmetry.space_group_name_H-M   'P 1'
#
loop_
_entity.id
_entity.type
_entity.pdbx_description
1 polymer ?
#
loop_
_entity_poly.entity_id
_entity_poly.type
_entity_poly.pdbx_seq_one_letter_code
_entity_poly.pdbx_strand_id
1 'polypeptide(L)'
;MDHLPEIIEAVVTVYVTIDAKVASDNGRCQACGNCCSFGDYDHRLFVTSPEMIYFKTALGEKGILPMQKGVCPYRVEGNCTIYDHRFAGCRIFSCKDSPEMQSDLSERSIKKFKEICEKFDIPYTYTELSVALNELATQ
;
A
#
# COMPACT_ATOMS: atom_id res chain seq x y z
N MET A 1 -15.67 10.93 -12.64
CA MET A 1 -14.22 10.94 -12.35
C MET A 1 -13.53 10.51 -13.63
N ASP A 2 -13.31 11.46 -14.52
CA ASP A 2 -12.91 11.19 -15.91
C ASP A 2 -11.46 10.73 -16.06
N HIS A 3 -10.64 10.85 -15.01
CA HIS A 3 -9.22 10.49 -15.00
C HIS A 3 -8.86 9.25 -14.17
N LEU A 4 -9.85 8.46 -13.73
CA LEU A 4 -9.63 7.23 -12.94
C LEU A 4 -8.56 6.28 -13.54
N PRO A 5 -8.59 5.93 -14.84
CA PRO A 5 -7.60 5.04 -15.43
C PRO A 5 -6.18 5.62 -15.40
N GLU A 6 -6.03 6.93 -15.61
CA GLU A 6 -4.72 7.61 -15.61
C GLU A 6 -4.10 7.65 -14.20
N ILE A 7 -4.93 7.85 -13.17
CA ILE A 7 -4.51 7.81 -11.77
C ILE A 7 -4.00 6.40 -11.42
N ILE A 8 -4.74 5.38 -11.82
CA ILE A 8 -4.38 3.97 -11.61
C ILE A 8 -3.06 3.65 -12.29
N GLU A 9 -2.89 4.04 -13.55
CA GLU A 9 -1.64 3.81 -14.29
C GLU A 9 -0.44 4.50 -13.62
N ALA A 10 -0.63 5.73 -13.13
CA ALA A 10 0.39 6.47 -12.41
C ALA A 10 0.79 5.76 -11.09
N VAL A 11 -0.18 5.27 -10.32
CA VAL A 11 0.05 4.49 -9.09
C VAL A 11 0.79 3.18 -9.40
N VAL A 12 0.35 2.45 -10.43
CA VAL A 12 1.01 1.20 -10.86
C VAL A 12 2.46 1.46 -11.26
N THR A 13 2.74 2.56 -11.95
CA THR A 13 4.11 2.96 -12.32
C THR A 13 5.00 3.15 -11.08
N VAL A 14 4.46 3.76 -10.02
CA VAL A 14 5.17 3.88 -8.74
C VAL A 14 5.41 2.50 -8.13
N TYR A 15 4.41 1.62 -8.13
CA TYR A 15 4.55 0.25 -7.61
C TYR A 15 5.58 -0.59 -8.35
N VAL A 16 5.64 -0.50 -9.68
CA VAL A 16 6.65 -1.19 -10.50
C VAL A 16 8.04 -0.67 -10.16
N THR A 17 8.19 0.65 -9.95
CA THR A 17 9.46 1.26 -9.55
C THR A 17 9.91 0.75 -8.18
N ILE A 18 9.00 0.66 -7.21
CA ILE A 18 9.27 0.09 -5.89
C ILE A 18 9.67 -1.38 -6.03
N ASP A 19 8.91 -2.20 -6.75
CA ASP A 19 9.21 -3.63 -6.90
C ASP A 19 10.58 -3.84 -7.55
N ALA A 20 10.91 -3.08 -8.60
CA ALA A 20 12.23 -3.15 -9.24
C ALA A 20 13.37 -2.81 -8.26
N LYS A 21 13.15 -1.81 -7.39
CA LYS A 21 14.17 -1.40 -6.42
C LYS A 21 14.33 -2.44 -5.30
N VAL A 22 13.23 -2.93 -4.76
CA VAL A 22 13.19 -3.98 -3.73
C VAL A 22 13.72 -5.31 -4.27
N ALA A 23 13.39 -5.67 -5.51
CA ALA A 23 13.91 -6.85 -6.19
C ALA A 23 15.43 -6.78 -6.40
N SER A 24 15.97 -5.60 -6.68
CA SER A 24 17.42 -5.41 -6.81
C SER A 24 18.17 -5.64 -5.50
N ASP A 25 17.51 -5.47 -4.35
CA ASP A 25 18.10 -5.63 -3.02
C ASP A 25 17.82 -7.01 -2.38
N ASN A 26 17.27 -7.96 -3.15
CA ASN A 26 16.76 -9.25 -2.63
C ASN A 26 15.67 -9.10 -1.54
N GLY A 27 15.05 -7.93 -1.46
CA GLY A 27 14.03 -7.56 -0.49
C GLY A 27 12.62 -8.05 -0.80
N ARG A 28 12.46 -9.00 -1.71
CA ARG A 28 11.13 -9.48 -2.07
C ARG A 28 10.47 -10.16 -0.88
N CYS A 29 9.29 -9.69 -0.51
CA CYS A 29 8.44 -10.35 0.47
C CYS A 29 8.25 -11.82 0.07
N GLN A 30 8.74 -12.74 0.90
CA GLN A 30 8.60 -14.17 0.64
C GLN A 30 7.24 -14.72 1.09
N ALA A 31 6.25 -13.84 1.32
CA ALA A 31 4.97 -14.18 1.94
C ALA A 31 5.11 -15.03 3.22
N CYS A 32 6.23 -14.87 3.94
CA CYS A 32 6.56 -15.71 5.08
C CYS A 32 5.75 -15.41 6.34
N GLY A 33 4.87 -14.40 6.32
CA GLY A 33 4.06 -13.98 7.46
C GLY A 33 4.82 -13.23 8.57
N ASN A 34 6.16 -13.29 8.60
CA ASN A 34 6.98 -12.75 9.68
C ASN A 34 6.96 -11.20 9.74
N CYS A 35 7.18 -10.51 8.63
CA CYS A 35 7.09 -9.03 8.57
C CYS A 35 5.65 -8.50 8.58
N CYS A 36 4.67 -9.32 8.20
CA CYS A 36 3.25 -8.97 8.20
C CYS A 36 2.57 -9.24 9.55
N SER A 37 3.33 -9.55 10.60
CA SER A 37 2.80 -9.67 11.97
C SER A 37 2.77 -8.30 12.65
N PHE A 38 1.82 -7.47 12.21
CA PHE A 38 1.58 -6.13 12.77
C PHE A 38 1.30 -6.15 14.28
N GLY A 39 0.70 -7.23 14.79
CA GLY A 39 0.36 -7.39 16.21
C GLY A 39 1.55 -7.62 17.14
N ASP A 40 2.70 -8.06 16.62
CA ASP A 40 3.91 -8.31 17.43
C ASP A 40 4.87 -7.11 17.43
N TYR A 41 4.79 -6.25 16.40
CA TYR A 41 5.79 -5.21 16.12
C TYR A 41 5.26 -3.76 16.03
N ASP A 42 3.99 -3.49 16.37
CA ASP A 42 3.32 -2.17 16.22
C ASP A 42 3.62 -1.51 14.86
N HIS A 43 3.72 -2.31 13.80
CA HIS A 43 4.03 -1.77 12.48
C HIS A 43 2.84 -0.98 11.95
N ARG A 44 3.06 0.29 11.65
CA ARG A 44 2.03 1.19 11.10
C ARG A 44 2.29 1.40 9.63
N LEU A 45 1.37 0.89 8.82
CA LEU A 45 1.37 1.17 7.39
C LEU A 45 0.57 2.42 7.13
N PHE A 46 1.10 3.28 6.29
CA PHE A 46 0.41 4.46 5.82
C PHE A 46 0.07 4.30 4.34
N VAL A 47 -1.06 4.87 3.96
CA VAL A 47 -1.57 4.86 2.60
C VAL A 47 -1.95 6.26 2.18
N THR A 48 -1.88 6.48 0.87
CA THR A 48 -2.23 7.76 0.25
C THR A 48 -3.54 7.70 -0.53
N SER A 49 -4.21 8.84 -0.72
CA SER A 49 -5.44 8.95 -1.53
C SER A 49 -5.40 8.22 -2.88
N PRO A 50 -4.38 8.40 -3.75
CA PRO A 50 -4.36 7.73 -5.05
C PRO A 50 -4.25 6.20 -4.93
N GLU A 51 -3.58 5.69 -3.89
CA GLU A 51 -3.55 4.25 -3.62
C GLU A 51 -4.91 3.72 -3.19
N MET A 52 -5.67 4.49 -2.40
CA MET A 52 -7.03 4.10 -2.01
C MET A 52 -7.97 4.04 -3.21
N ILE A 53 -7.82 4.97 -4.16
CA ILE A 53 -8.58 4.98 -5.42
C ILE A 53 -8.24 3.73 -6.25
N TYR A 54 -6.95 3.43 -6.40
CA TYR A 54 -6.49 2.21 -7.06
C TYR A 54 -7.07 0.96 -6.39
N PHE A 55 -6.96 0.87 -5.07
CA PHE A 55 -7.37 -0.29 -4.29
C PHE A 55 -8.88 -0.52 -4.33
N LYS A 56 -9.67 0.55 -4.20
CA LYS A 56 -11.13 0.51 -4.35
C LYS A 56 -11.53 0.01 -5.74
N THR A 57 -10.83 0.49 -6.78
CA THR A 57 -11.09 0.05 -8.16
C THR A 57 -10.70 -1.41 -8.36
N ALA A 58 -9.57 -1.86 -7.81
CA ALA A 58 -9.10 -3.24 -7.90
C ALA A 58 -10.02 -4.24 -7.20
N LEU A 59 -10.57 -3.87 -6.03
CA LEU A 59 -11.55 -4.71 -5.31
C LEU A 59 -12.93 -4.70 -5.95
N GLY A 60 -13.29 -3.60 -6.62
CA GLY A 60 -14.58 -3.45 -7.29
C GLY A 60 -15.75 -3.78 -6.35
N GLU A 61 -16.59 -4.72 -6.78
CA GLU A 61 -17.80 -5.14 -6.04
C GLU A 61 -17.51 -5.98 -4.79
N LYS A 62 -16.28 -6.47 -4.59
CA LYS A 62 -15.93 -7.23 -3.37
C LYS A 62 -15.96 -6.35 -2.11
N GLY A 63 -15.93 -5.03 -2.27
CA GLY A 63 -15.91 -4.08 -1.17
C GLY A 63 -14.61 -4.08 -0.39
N ILE A 64 -14.40 -3.05 0.41
CA ILE A 64 -13.22 -2.91 1.27
C ILE A 64 -13.55 -3.46 2.65
N LEU A 65 -12.73 -4.38 3.14
CA LEU A 65 -12.88 -4.92 4.49
C LEU A 65 -12.26 -4.00 5.54
N PRO A 66 -12.96 -3.75 6.66
CA PRO A 66 -12.42 -2.98 7.78
C PRO A 66 -11.28 -3.73 8.44
N MET A 67 -10.25 -3.00 8.86
CA MET A 67 -9.11 -3.57 9.57
C MET A 67 -9.39 -3.60 11.07
N GLN A 68 -9.70 -4.80 11.60
CA GLN A 68 -9.96 -4.99 13.02
C GLN A 68 -8.73 -5.55 13.74
N LYS A 69 -8.38 -4.96 14.90
CA LYS A 69 -7.28 -5.40 15.79
C LYS A 69 -5.86 -5.25 15.20
N GLY A 70 -5.65 -4.30 14.29
CA GLY A 70 -4.32 -4.04 13.74
C GLY A 70 -3.78 -5.16 12.84
N VAL A 71 -4.60 -6.12 12.42
CA VAL A 71 -4.20 -7.17 11.47
C VAL A 71 -4.89 -6.92 10.14
N CYS A 72 -4.13 -6.98 9.04
CA CYS A 72 -4.67 -6.77 7.70
C CYS A 72 -5.78 -7.81 7.43
N PRO A 73 -7.02 -7.38 7.06
CA PRO A 73 -8.15 -8.30 6.89
C PRO A 73 -7.95 -9.28 5.73
N TYR A 74 -7.06 -8.94 4.79
CA TYR A 74 -6.70 -9.78 3.65
C TYR A 74 -5.60 -10.82 3.98
N ARG A 75 -5.13 -10.88 5.23
CA ARG A 75 -4.21 -11.92 5.70
C ARG A 75 -5.01 -13.17 6.09
N VAL A 76 -5.25 -14.05 5.13
CA VAL A 76 -5.99 -15.31 5.32
C VAL A 76 -4.97 -16.45 5.43
N GLU A 77 -4.98 -17.17 6.55
CA GLU A 77 -4.08 -18.30 6.82
C GLU A 77 -2.57 -17.97 6.64
N GLY A 78 -2.17 -16.74 6.99
CA GLY A 78 -0.79 -16.27 6.85
C GLY A 78 -0.40 -15.80 5.44
N ASN A 79 -1.30 -15.96 4.46
CA ASN A 79 -1.11 -15.52 3.08
C ASN A 79 -1.86 -14.20 2.81
N CYS A 80 -1.27 -13.37 1.95
CA CYS A 80 -1.91 -12.13 1.51
C CYS A 80 -2.81 -12.43 0.30
N THR A 81 -4.13 -12.34 0.47
CA THR A 81 -5.08 -12.62 -0.64
C THR A 81 -5.09 -11.52 -1.72
N ILE A 82 -4.57 -10.34 -1.39
CA ILE A 82 -4.43 -9.17 -2.28
C ILE A 82 -2.98 -8.97 -2.73
N TYR A 83 -2.19 -10.04 -2.83
CA TYR A 83 -0.74 -9.95 -3.11
C TYR A 83 -0.42 -9.10 -4.35
N ASP A 84 -1.24 -9.19 -5.39
CA ASP A 84 -1.08 -8.40 -6.62
C ASP A 84 -1.37 -6.90 -6.42
N HIS A 85 -2.37 -6.60 -5.58
CA HIS A 85 -2.86 -5.25 -5.27
C HIS A 85 -2.31 -4.69 -3.95
N ARG A 86 -1.12 -5.13 -3.52
CA ARG A 86 -0.47 -4.62 -2.31
C ARG A 86 -0.13 -3.14 -2.42
N PHE A 87 -0.32 -2.42 -1.31
CA PHE A 87 0.05 -1.01 -1.13
C PHE A 87 1.57 -0.81 -1.19
N ALA A 88 2.00 0.44 -1.44
CA ALA A 88 3.41 0.80 -1.46
C ALA A 88 4.11 0.39 -0.16
N GLY A 89 3.52 0.67 0.99
CA GLY A 89 4.10 0.31 2.29
C GLY A 89 4.38 -1.20 2.43
N CYS A 90 3.47 -2.07 1.97
CA CYS A 90 3.67 -3.52 1.99
C CYS A 90 4.72 -4.02 0.98
N ARG A 91 5.00 -3.24 -0.07
CA ARG A 91 6.02 -3.56 -1.09
C ARG A 91 7.41 -3.13 -0.62
N ILE A 92 7.48 -1.99 0.05
CA ILE A 92 8.72 -1.41 0.58
C ILE A 92 9.18 -2.18 1.83
N PHE A 93 8.23 -2.55 2.69
CA PHE A 93 8.54 -3.22 3.95
C PHE A 93 8.85 -4.70 3.74
N SER A 94 10.04 -5.13 4.14
CA SER A 94 10.51 -6.51 3.99
C SER A 94 11.40 -6.92 5.15
N CYS A 95 11.42 -8.22 5.47
CA CYS A 95 12.20 -8.78 6.58
C CYS A 95 13.72 -8.66 6.40
N LYS A 96 14.20 -8.47 5.16
CA LYS A 96 15.63 -8.52 4.83
C LYS A 96 16.25 -7.16 4.57
N ASP A 97 15.45 -6.14 4.31
CA ASP A 97 15.92 -4.82 3.89
C ASP A 97 16.25 -3.94 5.10
N SER A 98 17.26 -3.09 4.94
CA SER A 98 17.65 -2.12 5.97
C SER A 98 16.56 -1.06 6.20
N PRO A 99 16.32 -0.63 7.45
CA PRO A 99 15.30 0.39 7.76
C PRO A 99 15.56 1.72 7.05
N GLU A 100 16.83 2.08 6.81
CA GLU A 100 17.21 3.28 6.05
C GLU A 100 16.70 3.23 4.59
N MET A 101 16.85 2.09 3.92
CA MET A 101 16.34 1.90 2.56
C MET A 101 14.82 1.95 2.54
N GLN A 102 14.17 1.34 3.52
CA GLN A 102 12.70 1.38 3.63
C GLN A 102 12.20 2.81 3.84
N SER A 103 12.91 3.62 4.63
CA SER A 103 12.60 5.04 4.82
C SER A 103 12.80 5.85 3.52
N ASP A 104 13.96 5.73 2.86
CA ASP A 104 14.23 6.44 1.58
C ASP A 104 13.19 6.07 0.51
N LEU A 105 12.86 4.78 0.37
CA LEU A 105 11.83 4.32 -0.56
C LEU A 105 10.45 4.88 -0.21
N SER A 106 10.11 4.95 1.07
CA SER A 106 8.82 5.50 1.53
C SER A 106 8.74 6.99 1.19
N GLU A 107 9.77 7.76 1.51
CA GLU A 107 9.83 9.19 1.20
C GLU A 107 9.75 9.47 -0.31
N ARG A 108 10.47 8.69 -1.12
CA ARG A 108 10.40 8.79 -2.60
C ARG A 108 9.02 8.47 -3.13
N SER A 109 8.39 7.43 -2.59
CA SER A 109 7.05 7.00 -3.00
C SER A 109 6.00 8.06 -2.63
N ILE A 110 6.07 8.60 -1.42
CA ILE A 110 5.22 9.70 -0.96
C ILE A 110 5.35 10.92 -1.88
N LYS A 111 6.58 11.30 -2.24
CA LYS A 111 6.83 12.39 -3.18
C LYS A 111 6.14 12.13 -4.52
N LYS A 112 6.24 10.91 -5.05
CA LYS A 112 5.57 10.51 -6.30
C LYS A 112 4.04 10.56 -6.19
N PHE A 113 3.47 10.06 -5.10
CA PHE A 113 2.02 10.15 -4.88
C PHE A 113 1.53 11.59 -4.76
N LYS A 114 2.33 12.48 -4.15
CA LYS A 114 2.03 13.90 -4.08
C LYS A 114 2.00 14.54 -5.48
N GLU A 115 3.00 14.26 -6.32
CA GLU A 115 3.02 14.71 -7.72
C GLU A 115 1.78 14.24 -8.50
N ILE A 116 1.33 13.00 -8.28
CA ILE A 116 0.10 12.45 -8.87
C ILE A 116 -1.12 13.22 -8.36
N CYS A 117 -1.21 13.48 -7.06
CA CYS A 117 -2.32 14.24 -6.49
C CYS A 117 -2.40 15.66 -7.05
N GLU A 118 -1.26 16.35 -7.16
CA GLU A 118 -1.20 17.70 -7.75
C GLU A 118 -1.56 17.69 -9.23
N LYS A 119 -1.13 16.66 -9.98
CA LYS A 119 -1.41 16.54 -11.42
C LYS A 119 -2.89 16.29 -11.73
N PHE A 120 -3.57 15.49 -10.90
CA PHE A 120 -4.95 15.08 -11.11
C PHE A 120 -5.95 15.79 -10.19
N ASP A 121 -5.51 16.83 -9.47
CA ASP A 121 -6.31 17.61 -8.51
C ASP A 121 -7.02 16.73 -7.47
N ILE A 122 -6.30 15.75 -6.92
CA ILE A 122 -6.82 14.81 -5.91
C ILE A 122 -6.46 15.34 -4.52
N PRO A 123 -7.38 15.34 -3.55
CA PRO A 123 -7.04 15.67 -2.17
C PRO A 123 -6.01 14.68 -1.64
N TYR A 124 -4.79 15.15 -1.38
CA TYR A 124 -3.73 14.33 -0.79
C TYR A 124 -4.05 14.04 0.68
N THR A 125 -4.28 12.78 1.01
CA THR A 125 -4.35 12.28 2.38
C THR A 125 -3.21 11.31 2.61
N TYR A 126 -2.66 11.32 3.82
CA TYR A 126 -1.65 10.38 4.30
C TYR A 126 -2.08 9.95 5.68
N THR A 127 -2.70 8.78 5.75
CA THR A 127 -3.29 8.27 6.99
C THR A 127 -2.92 6.80 7.16
N GLU A 128 -3.14 6.29 8.37
CA GLU A 128 -2.87 4.89 8.66
C GLU A 128 -3.82 3.99 7.86
N LEU A 129 -3.30 2.89 7.32
CA LEU A 129 -4.07 1.91 6.55
C LEU A 129 -5.32 1.45 7.31
N SER A 130 -5.18 1.23 8.62
CA SER A 130 -6.28 0.81 9.48
C SER A 130 -7.43 1.82 9.45
N VAL A 131 -7.12 3.11 9.58
CA VAL A 131 -8.08 4.22 9.55
C VAL A 131 -8.72 4.31 8.17
N ALA A 132 -7.91 4.36 7.10
CA ALA A 132 -8.40 4.49 5.73
C ALA A 132 -9.35 3.34 5.33
N LEU A 133 -9.01 2.11 5.68
CA LEU A 133 -9.85 0.93 5.40
C LEU A 133 -11.16 0.97 6.20
N ASN A 134 -11.11 1.36 7.49
CA ASN A 134 -12.30 1.47 8.32
C ASN A 134 -13.24 2.58 7.82
N GLU A 135 -12.70 3.72 7.38
CA GLU A 135 -13.50 4.79 6.77
C GLU A 135 -14.19 4.32 5.50
N LEU A 136 -13.46 3.69 4.57
CA LEU A 136 -14.04 3.19 3.32
C LEU A 136 -14.98 2.00 3.48
N ALA A 137 -14.79 1.16 4.50
CA ALA A 137 -15.69 0.06 4.81
C ALA A 137 -17.02 0.53 5.40
N THR A 138 -17.08 1.78 5.88
CA THR A 138 -18.29 2.38 6.49
C THR A 138 -19.09 3.21 5.46
N GLN A 139 -18.58 3.40 4.24
CA GLN A 139 -19.22 4.14 3.14
C GLN A 139 -19.88 3.22 2.11
#